data_AF-A0A7L5T9E1-F1
#
_entry.id   AF-A0A7L5T9E1-F1
#
_cell.length_a   1.000
_cell.length_b   1.000
_cell.length_c   1.000
_cell.angle_alpha   90.00
_cell.angle_beta   90.00
_cell.angle_gamma   90.00
#
_symmetry.space_group_name_H-M   'P 1'
#
loop_
_entity.id
_entity.type
_entity.pdbx_description
1 polymer ?
#
loop_
_entity_poly.entity_id
_entity_poly.type
_entity_poly.pdbx_seq_one_letter_code
_entity_poly.pdbx_strand_id
1 'polypeptide(L)'
;MLLTCYRDIRPYGWPHVDLFLHDPDGRELNWVHWAAAEEGPEGADAACAAVEPGLRRTTPWRHGIRADGSDYWTAHAEWDEQPDRTDSQEEAE
;
A
#
# COMPACT_ATOMS: atom_id res chain seq x y z
N MET A 1 -3.26 7.50 -4.44
CA MET A 1 -2.71 7.20 -3.09
C MET A 1 -1.22 6.91 -3.21
N LEU A 2 -0.45 6.94 -2.12
CA LEU A 2 1.00 6.72 -2.13
C LEU A 2 1.37 5.49 -1.30
N LEU A 3 1.78 4.40 -1.96
CA LEU A 3 2.41 3.26 -1.32
C LEU A 3 3.85 3.58 -0.99
N THR A 4 4.27 3.17 0.20
CA THR A 4 5.65 3.20 0.64
C THR A 4 6.00 1.87 1.30
N CYS A 5 7.11 1.27 0.90
CA CYS A 5 7.70 0.16 1.65
C CYS A 5 9.16 0.44 1.93
N TYR A 6 9.68 -0.27 2.92
CA TYR A 6 11.02 -0.07 3.42
C TYR A 6 11.79 -1.38 3.40
N ARG A 7 13.10 -1.25 3.28
CA ARG A 7 14.04 -2.30 3.63
C ARG A 7 14.92 -1.71 4.72
N ASP A 8 14.69 -2.20 5.93
CA ASP A 8 15.39 -1.69 7.08
C ASP A 8 16.82 -2.25 7.04
N ILE A 9 17.82 -1.40 7.25
CA ILE A 9 19.21 -1.85 7.36
C ILE A 9 19.48 -2.52 8.71
N ARG A 10 18.50 -2.49 9.62
CA ARG A 10 18.57 -3.01 10.98
C ARG A 10 17.79 -4.34 11.06
N PRO A 11 18.39 -5.42 11.56
CA PRO A 11 17.78 -6.76 11.59
C PRO A 11 16.64 -6.92 12.62
N TYR A 12 16.17 -5.82 13.21
CA TYR A 12 15.06 -5.80 14.16
C TYR A 12 13.75 -5.34 13.52
N GLY A 13 13.78 -4.91 12.26
CA GLY A 13 12.60 -4.52 11.50
C GLY A 13 11.72 -5.72 11.16
N TRP A 14 10.40 -5.52 11.19
CA TRP A 14 9.45 -6.43 10.57
C TRP A 14 9.11 -5.90 9.19
N PRO A 15 9.13 -6.72 8.12
CA PRO A 15 8.78 -6.24 6.80
C PRO A 15 7.34 -5.74 6.79
N HIS A 16 7.13 -4.54 6.28
CA HIS A 16 5.82 -3.92 6.22
C HIS A 16 5.71 -2.97 5.03
N VAL A 17 4.46 -2.69 4.67
CA VAL A 17 4.09 -1.73 3.63
C VAL A 17 3.02 -0.78 4.18
N ASP A 18 3.20 0.49 3.85
CA ASP A 18 2.36 1.59 4.27
C ASP A 18 1.69 2.23 3.05
N LEU A 19 0.36 2.33 3.07
CA LEU A 19 -0.42 3.08 2.09
C LEU A 19 -0.87 4.39 2.71
N PHE A 20 -0.35 5.51 2.21
CA PHE A 20 -0.76 6.85 2.61
C PHE A 20 -1.82 7.39 1.64
N LEU A 21 -2.99 7.74 2.20
CA LEU A 21 -4.06 8.42 1.49
C LEU A 21 -3.87 9.91 1.67
N HIS A 22 -3.77 10.65 0.56
CA HIS A 22 -3.64 12.09 0.56
C HIS A 22 -4.85 12.74 -0.11
N ASP A 23 -5.24 13.93 0.34
CA ASP A 23 -6.19 14.79 -0.35
C ASP A 23 -5.57 15.40 -1.63
N PRO A 24 -6.36 16.05 -2.50
CA PRO A 24 -5.84 16.73 -3.70
C PRO A 24 -4.83 17.86 -3.41
N ASP A 25 -4.82 18.41 -2.19
CA ASP A 25 -3.86 19.42 -1.74
C ASP A 25 -2.57 18.79 -1.15
N GLY A 26 -2.47 17.46 -1.13
CA GLY A 26 -1.33 16.71 -0.62
C GLY A 26 -1.31 16.50 0.90
N ARG A 27 -2.41 16.78 1.62
CA ARG A 27 -2.50 16.49 3.06
C ARG A 27 -2.80 15.03 3.29
N GLU A 28 -2.08 14.39 4.21
CA GLU A 28 -2.37 13.03 4.63
C GLU A 28 -3.74 12.99 5.31
N LEU A 29 -4.66 12.21 4.75
CA LEU A 29 -6.00 11.98 5.27
C LEU A 29 -6.05 10.73 6.14
N ASN A 30 -5.36 9.69 5.71
CA ASN A 30 -5.38 8.39 6.36
C ASN A 30 -4.15 7.55 5.97
N TRP A 31 -3.88 6.50 6.73
CA TRP A 31 -2.80 5.58 6.49
C TRP A 31 -3.22 4.16 6.88
N VAL A 32 -2.85 3.20 6.02
CA VAL A 32 -3.03 1.77 6.29
C VAL A 32 -1.67 1.09 6.30
N HIS A 33 -1.47 0.21 7.28
CA HIS A 33 -0.24 -0.52 7.52
C HIS A 33 -0.50 -2.02 7.41
N TRP A 34 0.30 -2.72 6.61
CA TRP A 34 0.24 -4.17 6.50
C TRP A 34 1.60 -4.80 6.75
N ALA A 35 1.59 -5.94 7.43
CA ALA A 35 2.76 -6.81 7.51
C ALA A 35 3.02 -7.44 6.14
N ALA A 36 4.29 -7.47 5.74
CA ALA A 36 4.77 -8.18 4.56
C ALA A 36 5.60 -9.39 4.99
N ALA A 37 5.61 -10.42 4.15
CA ALA A 37 6.45 -11.59 4.39
C ALA A 37 7.93 -11.32 4.06
N GLU A 38 8.17 -10.40 3.12
CA GLU A 38 9.48 -10.04 2.61
C GLU A 38 9.63 -8.52 2.58
N GLU A 39 10.87 -8.04 2.66
CA GLU A 39 11.19 -6.61 2.55
C GLU A 39 11.18 -6.15 1.09
N GLY A 40 10.97 -4.85 0.89
CA GLY A 40 11.08 -4.25 -0.43
C GLY A 40 9.82 -4.38 -1.31
N PRO A 41 9.95 -4.06 -2.61
CA PRO A 41 8.81 -3.87 -3.49
C PRO A 41 8.05 -5.16 -3.80
N GLU A 42 8.74 -6.30 -3.92
CA GLU A 42 8.13 -7.59 -4.20
C GLU A 42 7.26 -8.07 -3.02
N GLY A 43 7.77 -7.95 -1.80
CA GLY A 43 7.03 -8.28 -0.59
C GLY A 43 5.82 -7.36 -0.37
N ALA A 44 5.97 -6.07 -0.70
CA ALA A 44 4.88 -5.10 -0.65
C ALA A 44 3.77 -5.42 -1.68
N ASP A 45 4.13 -5.72 -2.93
CA ASP A 45 3.17 -6.09 -3.97
C ASP A 45 2.41 -7.38 -3.59
N ALA A 46 3.11 -8.38 -3.01
CA ALA A 46 2.49 -9.62 -2.52
C ALA A 46 1.54 -9.39 -1.33
N ALA A 47 1.93 -8.56 -0.37
CA ALA A 47 1.09 -8.22 0.78
C ALA A 47 -0.17 -7.46 0.35
N CYS A 48 -0.03 -6.48 -0.55
CA CYS A 48 -1.17 -5.75 -1.10
C CYS A 48 -2.12 -6.69 -1.84
N ALA A 49 -1.60 -7.58 -2.68
CA ALA A 49 -2.44 -8.54 -3.43
C ALA A 49 -3.19 -9.54 -2.51
N ALA A 50 -2.63 -9.86 -1.35
CA ALA A 50 -3.24 -10.78 -0.39
C ALA A 50 -4.32 -10.10 0.47
N VAL A 51 -4.07 -8.88 0.94
CA VAL A 51 -4.97 -8.16 1.86
C VAL A 51 -6.02 -7.36 1.10
N GLU A 52 -5.61 -6.68 0.02
CA GLU A 52 -6.44 -5.78 -0.77
C GLU A 52 -6.32 -6.12 -2.28
N PRO A 53 -6.96 -7.20 -2.77
CA PRO A 53 -6.86 -7.62 -4.17
C PRO A 53 -7.32 -6.57 -5.19
N GLY A 54 -8.14 -5.60 -4.77
CA GLY A 54 -8.59 -4.48 -5.57
C GLY A 54 -7.60 -3.31 -5.62
N LEU A 55 -6.56 -3.30 -4.78
CA LEU A 55 -5.55 -2.25 -4.80
C LEU A 55 -4.51 -2.54 -5.90
N ARG A 56 -4.37 -1.62 -6.84
CA ARG A 56 -3.42 -1.75 -7.94
C ARG A 56 -2.49 -0.56 -8.02
N ARG A 57 -1.23 -0.86 -8.23
CA ARG A 57 -0.18 0.13 -8.41
C ARG A 57 -0.23 0.69 -9.84
N THR A 58 -0.26 2.01 -9.97
CA THR A 58 -0.38 2.71 -11.26
C THR A 58 0.97 3.21 -11.79
N THR A 59 2.00 3.25 -10.94
CA THR A 59 3.36 3.65 -11.32
C THR A 59 4.41 2.64 -10.87
N PRO A 60 5.54 2.48 -11.59
CA PRO A 60 6.67 1.68 -11.12
C PRO A 60 7.17 2.13 -9.73
N TRP A 61 7.80 1.21 -8.99
CA TRP A 61 8.39 1.52 -7.69
C TRP A 61 9.57 2.46 -7.91
N ARG A 62 9.61 3.55 -7.15
CA ARG A 62 10.71 4.51 -7.17
C ARG A 62 11.55 4.27 -5.94
N HIS A 63 12.75 3.77 -6.16
CA HIS A 63 13.74 3.55 -5.10
C HIS A 63 14.34 4.87 -4.65
N GLY A 64 14.52 5.01 -3.35
CA GLY A 64 15.25 6.08 -2.70
C GLY A 64 15.98 5.56 -1.47
N ILE A 65 16.88 6.40 -0.96
CA ILE A 65 17.68 6.09 0.23
C ILE A 65 17.38 7.16 1.27
N ARG A 66 16.98 6.75 2.48
CA ARG A 66 16.75 7.65 3.61
C ARG A 66 18.09 8.20 4.13
N ALA A 67 18.02 9.27 4.92
CA ALA A 67 19.21 9.91 5.49
C ALA A 67 20.04 8.99 6.42
N ASP A 68 19.42 7.94 6.95
CA ASP A 68 20.05 6.91 7.78
C ASP A 68 20.70 5.77 6.96
N GLY A 69 20.56 5.79 5.63
CA GLY A 69 21.06 4.76 4.73
C GLY A 69 20.07 3.63 4.43
N SER A 70 18.85 3.67 4.98
CA SER A 70 17.82 2.66 4.72
C SER A 70 17.21 2.83 3.33
N ASP A 71 16.97 1.72 2.63
CA ASP A 71 16.28 1.77 1.34
C ASP A 71 14.77 1.93 1.55
N TYR A 72 14.16 2.75 0.69
CA TYR A 72 12.71 2.89 0.64
C TYR A 72 12.24 2.91 -0.82
N TRP A 73 11.02 2.46 -1.04
CA TRP A 73 10.38 2.52 -2.35
C TRP A 73 9.03 3.22 -2.22
N THR A 74 8.72 4.09 -3.17
CA THR A 74 7.41 4.71 -3.28
C THR A 74 6.75 4.42 -4.61
N ALA A 75 5.43 4.30 -4.61
CA ALA A 75 4.65 4.17 -5.83
C ALA A 75 3.25 4.74 -5.65
N HIS A 76 2.64 5.23 -6.72
CA HIS A 76 1.23 5.52 -6.72
C HIS A 76 0.41 4.25 -6.93
N ALA A 77 -0.70 4.19 -6.20
CA ALA A 77 -1.70 3.15 -6.31
C ALA A 77 -3.11 3.73 -6.24
N GLU A 78 -4.03 2.98 -6.80
CA GLU A 78 -5.45 3.23 -6.90
C GLU A 78 -6.19 1.95 -6.52
N TRP A 79 -7.29 2.07 -5.79
CA TRP A 79 -8.23 0.96 -5.68
C TRP A 79 -9.02 0.93 -6.98
N ASP A 80 -9.12 -0.24 -7.59
CA ASP A 80 -10.15 -0.49 -8.59
C ASP A 80 -11.48 -0.05 -7.94
N GLU A 81 -12.20 0.86 -8.58
CA GLU A 81 -13.58 1.15 -8.23
C GLU A 81 -14.39 -0.13 -8.46
N GLN A 82 -14.36 -1.06 -7.51
CA GLN A 82 -15.38 -2.08 -7.45
C GLN A 82 -16.67 -1.31 -7.18
N PRO A 83 -17.68 -1.40 -8.07
CA PRO A 83 -18.97 -0.82 -7.76
C PRO A 83 -19.42 -1.44 -6.44
N ASP A 84 -19.75 -0.55 -5.51
CA ASP A 84 -20.31 -0.80 -4.20
C ASP A 84 -21.11 -2.12 -4.19
N ARG A 85 -20.66 -3.11 -3.42
CA ARG A 85 -21.46 -4.32 -3.19
C ARG A 85 -22.44 -4.08 -2.03
N THR A 86 -23.20 -3.00 -2.15
CA THR A 86 -24.37 -2.64 -1.33
C THR A 86 -25.34 -2.02 -2.35
N ASP A 87 -26.50 -2.56 -2.72
CA ASP A 87 -27.58 -3.13 -1.92
C ASP A 87 -28.46 -3.91 -2.91
N SER A 88 -28.62 -5.22 -2.77
CA SER A 88 -29.69 -6.01 -3.43
C SER A 88 -29.72 -7.44 -2.87
N GLN A 89 -30.15 -7.59 -1.62
CA GLN A 89 -31.01 -8.73 -1.26
C GLN A 89 -32.38 -8.11 -0.96
N GLU A 90 -33.11 -7.78 -2.03
CA GLU A 90 -34.30 -8.54 -2.45
C GLU A 90 -35.33 -8.65 -1.33
N GLU A 91 -36.36 -7.80 -1.45
CA GLU A 91 -37.69 -8.04 -0.93
C GLU A 91 -38.16 -9.45 -1.36
N ALA A 92 -38.42 -10.31 -0.39
CA ALA A 92 -39.31 -11.47 -0.45
C ALA A 92 -39.72 -11.72 1.01
N GLU A 93 -40.97 -11.71 1.44
CA GLU A 93 -42.29 -11.94 0.83
C GLU A 93 -43.35 -11.19 1.64
#